data_AF-A0A1F5KG90-F1
#
_entry.id   AF-A0A1F5KG90-F1
#
_cell.length_a   1.000
_cell.length_b   1.000
_cell.length_c   1.000
_cell.angle_alpha   90.00
_cell.angle_beta   90.00
_cell.angle_gamma   90.00
#
_symmetry.space_group_name_H-M   'P 1'
#
loop_
_entity.id
_entity.type
_entity.pdbx_description
1 polymer ?
#
loop_
_entity_poly.entity_id
_entity_poly.type
_entity_poly.pdbx_seq_one_letter_code
_entity_poly.pdbx_strand_id
1 'polypeptide(L)'
;MKGRVVSVKMTNTAVVLVETSKRHPLYNKTYLRSSKYLAHDLLNVAEGDIVEIEKIRPISKRKHWQVVKVLGKDVVALGEAVLEKHAQEAIEEVMPTAKETEESSVVSDQPEKEIKEETKREKVKAKSPVKKAKTTKKGESES
;
A
#
# COMPACT_ATOMS: atom_id res chain seq x y z
N MET A 1 6.29 20.15 -16.63
CA MET A 1 4.92 19.62 -16.89
C MET A 1 4.52 18.73 -15.72
N LYS A 2 3.26 18.71 -15.30
CA LYS A 2 2.80 17.89 -14.17
C LYS A 2 1.90 16.77 -14.66
N GLY A 3 1.98 15.60 -14.06
CA GLY A 3 1.16 14.45 -14.45
C GLY A 3 1.14 13.36 -13.39
N ARG A 4 0.27 12.37 -13.58
CA ARG A 4 0.12 11.22 -12.69
C ARG A 4 0.90 10.03 -13.23
N VAL A 5 1.58 9.28 -12.36
CA VAL A 5 2.24 8.04 -12.74
C VAL A 5 1.22 6.93 -12.89
N VAL A 6 1.16 6.32 -14.07
CA VAL A 6 0.21 5.24 -14.41
C VAL A 6 0.83 3.87 -14.22
N SER A 7 2.12 3.71 -14.54
CA SER A 7 2.78 2.41 -14.40
C SER A 7 4.29 2.54 -14.22
N VAL A 8 4.84 1.71 -13.33
CA VAL A 8 6.29 1.62 -13.03
C VAL A 8 6.78 0.18 -13.23
N LYS A 9 6.31 -0.48 -14.30
CA LYS A 9 6.68 -1.87 -14.61
C LYS A 9 8.08 -2.02 -15.21
N MET A 10 8.69 -0.93 -15.68
CA MET A 10 9.96 -0.95 -16.39
C MET A 10 11.07 -0.37 -15.50
N THR A 11 12.28 -0.92 -15.63
CA THR A 11 13.44 -0.43 -14.88
C THR A 11 13.77 1.03 -15.25
N ASN A 12 14.01 1.86 -14.22
CA ASN A 12 14.40 3.28 -14.31
C ASN A 12 13.49 4.14 -15.20
N THR A 13 12.24 3.72 -15.40
CA THR A 13 11.31 4.34 -16.35
C THR A 13 9.88 4.33 -15.81
N ALA A 14 9.31 5.51 -15.66
CA ALA A 14 7.91 5.69 -15.29
C ALA A 14 7.07 6.11 -16.49
N VAL A 15 5.83 5.60 -16.60
CA VAL A 15 4.84 6.07 -17.56
C VAL A 15 3.99 7.14 -16.90
N VAL A 16 4.12 8.37 -17.37
CA VAL A 16 3.42 9.54 -16.81
C VAL A 16 2.29 9.96 -17.76
N LEU A 17 1.07 10.05 -17.24
CA LEU A 17 -0.07 10.62 -17.96
C LEU A 17 -0.15 12.10 -17.64
N VAL A 18 -0.06 12.93 -18.69
CA VAL A 18 -0.22 14.37 -18.57
C VAL A 18 -1.49 14.78 -19.29
N GLU A 19 -2.31 15.55 -18.60
CA GLU A 19 -3.54 16.13 -19.13
C GLU A 19 -3.29 17.59 -19.51
N THR A 20 -3.69 17.94 -20.73
CA THR A 20 -3.60 19.31 -21.25
C THR A 20 -4.96 19.75 -21.74
N SER A 21 -5.40 20.93 -21.31
CA SER A 21 -6.63 21.54 -21.82
C SER A 21 -6.32 22.21 -23.17
N LYS A 22 -7.06 21.84 -24.21
CA LYS A 22 -6.98 22.47 -25.54
C LYS A 22 -8.35 22.95 -25.98
N ARG A 23 -8.35 24.04 -26.74
CA ARG A 23 -9.57 24.56 -27.36
C ARG A 23 -9.65 24.09 -28.80
N HIS A 24 -10.81 23.61 -29.22
CA HIS A 24 -10.97 23.26 -30.62
C HIS A 24 -11.04 24.52 -31.50
N PRO A 25 -10.33 24.58 -32.64
CA PRO A 25 -10.20 25.80 -33.43
C PRO A 25 -11.52 26.33 -33.99
N LEU A 26 -12.41 25.45 -34.48
CA LEU A 26 -13.67 25.86 -35.11
C LEU A 26 -14.75 26.24 -34.08
N TYR A 27 -15.10 25.30 -33.19
CA TYR A 27 -16.24 25.45 -32.27
C TYR A 27 -15.85 25.96 -30.87
N ASN A 28 -14.56 26.19 -30.59
CA ASN A 28 -14.12 26.90 -29.38
C ASN A 28 -14.46 26.26 -28.01
N LYS A 29 -15.01 25.04 -27.99
CA LYS A 29 -15.20 24.23 -26.78
C LYS A 29 -13.86 23.66 -26.32
N THR A 30 -13.63 23.80 -25.03
CA THR A 30 -12.46 23.28 -24.32
C THR A 30 -12.61 21.77 -24.12
N TYR A 31 -11.57 21.01 -24.46
CA TYR A 31 -11.51 19.58 -24.24
C TYR A 31 -10.17 19.20 -23.61
N LEU A 32 -10.18 18.10 -22.85
CA LEU A 32 -8.98 17.55 -22.23
C LEU A 32 -8.29 16.60 -23.21
N ARG A 33 -6.99 16.77 -23.39
CA ARG A 33 -6.13 15.85 -24.13
C ARG A 33 -5.12 15.23 -23.18
N SER A 34 -5.23 13.93 -22.99
CA SER A 34 -4.25 13.14 -22.24
C SER A 34 -3.16 12.61 -23.18
N SER A 35 -1.92 12.60 -22.71
CA SER A 35 -0.78 12.01 -23.43
C SER A 35 0.14 11.32 -22.45
N LYS A 36 0.63 10.13 -22.83
CA LYS A 36 1.52 9.32 -22.00
C LYS A 36 2.96 9.58 -22.41
N TYR A 37 3.82 9.82 -21.43
CA TYR A 37 5.24 10.08 -21.61
C TYR A 37 6.07 9.03 -20.89
N LEU A 38 7.17 8.62 -21.50
CA LEU A 38 8.18 7.79 -20.86
C LEU A 38 9.20 8.71 -20.20
N ALA A 39 9.17 8.75 -18.88
CA ALA A 39 10.08 9.55 -18.07
C ALA A 39 11.20 8.69 -17.49
N HIS A 40 12.41 9.23 -17.46
CA HIS A 40 13.52 8.67 -16.70
C HIS A 40 13.33 8.95 -15.24
N ASP A 41 13.36 7.89 -14.46
CA ASP A 41 13.25 7.96 -13.02
C ASP A 41 14.53 7.41 -12.37
N LEU A 42 15.03 8.16 -11.39
CA LEU A 42 16.13 7.83 -10.48
C LEU A 42 15.69 7.95 -9.01
N LEU A 43 14.47 8.45 -8.78
CA LEU A 43 13.91 8.80 -7.48
C LEU A 43 12.93 7.73 -6.96
N ASN A 44 12.77 6.62 -7.70
CA ASN A 44 11.88 5.49 -7.39
C ASN A 44 10.45 5.92 -7.07
N VAL A 45 9.79 6.55 -8.05
CA VAL A 45 8.41 7.02 -7.92
C VAL A 45 7.43 5.83 -7.91
N ALA A 46 6.36 5.93 -7.14
CA ALA A 46 5.33 4.91 -7.07
C ALA A 46 4.22 5.14 -8.12
N GLU A 47 3.44 4.10 -8.39
CA GLU A 47 2.20 4.23 -9.16
C GLU A 47 1.21 5.09 -8.38
N GLY A 48 0.54 6.03 -9.06
CA GLY A 48 -0.40 6.96 -8.44
C GLY A 48 0.19 8.33 -8.11
N ASP A 49 1.50 8.45 -7.93
CA ASP A 49 2.13 9.72 -7.52
C ASP A 49 1.94 10.85 -8.57
N ILE A 50 1.84 12.08 -8.06
CA ILE A 50 1.85 13.29 -8.89
C ILE A 50 3.29 13.78 -9.02
N VAL A 51 3.78 13.83 -10.25
CA VAL A 51 5.16 14.20 -10.58
C VAL A 51 5.26 15.38 -11.50
N GLU A 52 6.36 16.10 -11.36
CA GLU A 52 6.82 17.10 -12.30
C GLU A 52 7.92 16.52 -13.21
N ILE A 53 7.68 16.60 -14.52
CA ILE A 53 8.59 16.14 -15.57
C ILE A 53 9.11 17.29 -16.42
N GLU A 54 10.37 17.17 -16.84
CA GLU A 54 11.08 18.09 -17.72
C GLU A 54 11.63 17.35 -18.94
N LYS A 55 11.82 18.09 -20.05
CA LYS A 55 12.37 17.56 -21.29
C LYS A 55 13.91 17.55 -21.20
N ILE A 56 14.52 16.45 -21.58
CA ILE A 56 15.97 16.26 -21.56
C ILE A 56 16.49 15.77 -22.91
N ARG A 57 17.82 15.58 -23.02
CA ARG A 57 18.40 14.86 -24.16
C ARG A 57 17.73 13.49 -24.33
N PRO A 58 17.60 12.99 -25.57
CA PRO A 58 17.09 11.64 -25.78
C PRO A 58 17.94 10.61 -25.03
N ILE A 59 17.27 9.82 -24.17
CA ILE A 59 17.85 8.60 -23.58
C ILE A 59 17.53 7.40 -24.46
N SER A 60 16.35 7.39 -25.09
CA SER A 60 15.94 6.38 -26.06
C SER A 60 15.04 7.00 -27.13
N LYS A 61 14.51 6.17 -28.06
CA LYS A 61 13.60 6.60 -29.14
C LYS A 61 12.34 7.33 -28.66
N ARG A 62 11.85 7.05 -27.45
CA ARG A 62 10.61 7.64 -26.89
C ARG A 62 10.82 8.32 -25.53
N LYS A 63 11.96 8.07 -24.89
CA LYS A 63 12.28 8.56 -23.54
C LYS A 63 13.13 9.81 -23.65
N HIS A 64 12.44 10.95 -23.59
CA HIS A 64 13.02 12.30 -23.69
C HIS A 64 12.64 13.17 -22.49
N TRP A 65 12.12 12.55 -21.43
CA TRP A 65 11.60 13.22 -20.25
C TRP A 65 12.29 12.67 -19.01
N GLN A 66 12.47 13.50 -17.99
CA GLN A 66 13.02 13.13 -16.69
C GLN A 66 12.08 13.59 -15.58
N VAL A 67 11.94 12.77 -14.54
CA VAL A 67 11.23 13.18 -13.31
C VAL A 67 12.16 14.10 -12.51
N VAL A 68 11.70 15.31 -12.23
CA VAL A 68 12.46 16.32 -11.48
C VAL A 68 12.03 16.35 -10.02
N LYS A 69 10.72 16.33 -9.77
CA LYS A 69 10.15 16.48 -8.43
C LYS A 69 8.89 15.64 -8.27
N VAL A 70 8.76 14.98 -7.12
CA VAL A 70 7.51 14.37 -6.67
C VAL A 70 6.74 15.42 -5.87
N LEU A 71 5.53 15.77 -6.30
CA LEU A 71 4.73 16.84 -5.72
C LEU A 71 3.82 16.34 -4.60
N GLY A 72 3.39 15.08 -4.65
CA GLY A 72 2.57 14.48 -3.62
C GLY A 72 2.19 13.04 -3.95
N LYS A 73 2.01 12.25 -2.88
CA LYS A 73 1.33 10.96 -2.94
C LYS A 73 -0.17 11.20 -3.11
N ASP A 74 -0.87 10.24 -3.71
CA ASP A 74 -2.30 10.33 -4.03
C ASP A 74 -3.11 11.02 -2.92
N VAL A 75 -3.86 12.07 -3.29
CA VAL A 75 -4.67 12.92 -2.39
C VAL A 75 -5.69 12.09 -1.59
N VAL A 76 -6.04 10.91 -2.09
CA VAL A 76 -6.92 9.94 -1.44
C VAL A 76 -6.33 9.46 -0.12
N ALA A 77 -5.04 9.13 -0.07
CA ALA A 77 -4.38 8.66 1.15
C ALA A 77 -4.30 9.77 2.21
N LEU A 78 -4.11 11.03 1.77
CA LEU A 78 -4.19 12.18 2.67
C LEU A 78 -5.63 12.39 3.18
N GLY A 79 -6.64 12.17 2.33
CA GLY A 79 -8.04 12.26 2.71
C GLY A 79 -8.44 11.21 3.75
N GLU A 80 -8.04 9.95 3.55
CA GLU A 80 -8.29 8.85 4.49
C GLU A 80 -7.71 9.16 5.87
N ALA A 81 -6.44 9.57 5.93
CA ALA A 81 -5.77 9.91 7.19
C ALA A 81 -6.39 11.13 7.92
N VAL A 82 -6.98 12.08 7.19
CA VAL A 82 -7.67 13.23 7.78
C VAL A 82 -9.04 12.83 8.32
N LEU A 83 -9.78 11.99 7.59
CA LEU A 83 -11.09 11.48 8.02
C LEU A 83 -10.98 10.60 9.27
N GLU A 84 -9.95 9.76 9.37
CA GLU A 84 -9.70 8.92 10.55
C GLU A 84 -9.47 9.75 11.82
N LYS A 85 -8.70 10.84 11.73
CA LYS A 85 -8.45 11.74 12.86
C LYS A 85 -9.72 12.44 13.32
N HIS A 86 -10.50 12.97 12.38
CA HIS A 86 -11.76 13.62 12.68
C HIS A 86 -12.79 12.65 13.27
N ALA A 87 -12.78 11.39 12.81
CA ALA A 87 -13.62 10.35 13.40
C ALA A 87 -13.21 10.03 14.85
N GLN A 88 -11.91 9.98 15.16
CA GLN A 88 -11.41 9.77 16.53
C GLN A 88 -11.81 10.93 17.45
N GLU A 89 -11.62 12.17 17.01
CA GLU A 89 -12.00 13.38 17.74
C GLU A 89 -13.52 13.42 18.01
N ALA A 90 -14.34 13.10 17.01
CA ALA A 90 -15.80 13.03 17.18
C ALA A 90 -16.24 11.92 18.15
N ILE A 91 -15.54 10.78 18.18
CA ILE A 91 -15.82 9.71 19.16
C ILE A 91 -15.48 10.17 20.57
N GLU A 92 -14.37 10.89 20.75
CA GLU A 92 -13.94 11.45 22.03
C GLU A 92 -14.90 12.53 22.55
N GLU A 93 -15.51 13.33 21.67
CA GLU A 93 -16.57 14.28 22.03
C GLU A 93 -17.90 13.59 22.40
N VAL A 94 -18.27 12.51 21.70
CA VAL A 94 -19.56 11.81 21.89
C VAL A 94 -19.52 10.86 23.10
N MET A 95 -18.35 10.34 23.47
CA MET A 95 -18.15 9.58 24.71
C MET A 95 -17.39 10.46 25.71
N PRO A 96 -18.06 11.29 26.54
CA PRO A 96 -17.38 11.93 27.65
C PRO A 96 -16.84 10.81 28.54
N THR A 97 -15.51 10.67 28.59
CA THR A 97 -14.85 9.73 29.50
C THR A 97 -15.34 10.04 30.91
N ALA A 98 -16.10 9.11 31.47
CA ALA A 98 -16.54 9.11 32.85
C ALA A 98 -15.29 9.24 33.74
N LYS A 99 -15.04 10.45 34.21
CA LYS A 99 -14.08 10.72 35.27
C LYS A 99 -14.69 11.64 36.32
N GLU A 100 -15.80 11.19 36.90
CA GLU A 100 -16.25 11.51 38.25
C GLU A 100 -17.03 10.30 38.79
N THR A 101 -16.44 9.52 39.70
CA THR A 101 -17.06 9.00 40.94
C THR A 101 -16.00 8.19 41.73
N GLU A 102 -15.42 8.90 42.70
CA GLU A 102 -15.15 8.52 44.10
C GLU A 102 -14.38 7.25 44.50
N GLU A 103 -13.46 7.51 45.43
CA GLU A 103 -12.75 6.58 46.30
C GLU A 103 -13.68 5.90 47.33
N SER A 104 -13.17 4.82 47.92
CA SER A 104 -13.67 4.00 49.05
C SER A 104 -14.55 2.80 48.64
N SER A 105 -14.34 1.55 49.09
CA SER A 105 -13.49 1.01 50.15
C SER A 105 -13.40 -0.54 50.11
N VAL A 106 -12.19 -1.06 50.38
CA VAL A 106 -11.85 -2.17 51.31
C VAL A 106 -11.90 -3.66 50.87
N VAL A 107 -10.68 -4.21 50.72
CA VAL A 107 -10.07 -5.45 51.31
C VAL A 107 -10.82 -6.78 51.18
N SER A 108 -10.26 -7.82 50.53
CA SER A 108 -9.43 -8.93 51.09
C SER A 108 -9.38 -10.00 49.97
N ASP A 109 -8.42 -10.89 49.74
CA ASP A 109 -7.25 -11.40 50.46
C ASP A 109 -6.43 -12.14 49.39
N GLN A 110 -5.12 -11.99 49.37
CA GLN A 110 -4.20 -12.96 48.76
C GLN A 110 -3.55 -13.67 49.94
N PRO A 111 -3.31 -15.00 49.87
CA PRO A 111 -1.94 -15.34 49.51
C PRO A 111 -1.77 -16.61 48.67
N GLU A 112 -0.79 -16.51 47.78
CA GLU A 112 -0.11 -17.58 47.07
C GLU A 112 0.47 -18.65 48.02
N LYS A 113 0.39 -19.93 47.61
CA LYS A 113 1.36 -20.95 48.04
C LYS A 113 1.51 -22.10 47.02
N GLU A 114 2.69 -22.09 46.42
CA GLU A 114 3.62 -23.19 46.20
C GLU A 114 3.28 -24.41 45.31
N ILE A 115 4.24 -24.62 44.41
CA ILE A 115 4.47 -25.71 43.45
C ILE A 115 5.01 -26.95 44.18
N LYS A 116 4.54 -28.16 43.80
CA LYS A 116 5.24 -29.46 43.66
C LYS A 116 4.21 -30.60 43.71
N GLU A 117 3.95 -31.30 42.61
CA GLU A 117 4.32 -32.70 42.29
C GLU A 117 3.24 -33.14 41.28
N GLU A 118 3.39 -33.90 40.21
CA GLU A 118 4.39 -34.87 39.80
C GLU A 118 4.13 -35.17 38.31
N THR A 119 5.21 -35.24 37.54
CA THR A 119 5.27 -36.02 36.30
C THR A 119 4.98 -37.50 36.58
N LYS A 120 4.02 -38.13 35.87
CA LYS A 120 4.19 -39.42 35.17
C LYS A 120 2.88 -39.96 34.56
N ARG A 121 3.03 -40.64 33.41
CA ARG A 121 2.08 -41.44 32.59
C ARG A 121 1.39 -40.61 31.51
N GLU A 122 2.05 -40.30 30.39
CA GLU A 122 2.36 -41.18 29.24
C GLU A 122 1.15 -41.99 28.72
N LYS A 123 0.91 -41.83 27.40
CA LYS A 123 0.10 -42.63 26.45
C LYS A 123 -1.42 -42.31 26.48
N VAL A 124 -2.09 -41.95 25.38
CA VAL A 124 -2.19 -42.63 24.06
C VAL A 124 -2.85 -41.71 23.00
N LYS A 125 -2.42 -41.83 21.72
CA LYS A 125 -3.07 -41.41 20.44
C LYS A 125 -3.27 -39.89 20.22
N ALA A 126 -2.81 -39.26 19.16
CA ALA A 126 -2.84 -39.73 17.78
C ALA A 126 -1.71 -39.13 16.92
N LYS A 127 -0.94 -40.00 16.27
CA LYS A 127 -0.35 -39.75 14.94
C LYS A 127 -0.98 -40.76 14.02
N SER A 128 -1.62 -40.31 12.93
CA SER A 128 -1.78 -41.07 11.67
C SER A 128 -2.71 -40.32 10.68
N PRO A 129 -2.60 -40.57 9.35
CA PRO A 129 -1.58 -40.00 8.46
C PRO A 129 -2.20 -39.58 7.10
N VAL A 130 -1.39 -39.54 6.02
CA VAL A 130 -1.79 -39.80 4.60
C VAL A 130 -2.21 -38.54 3.81
N LYS A 131 -1.66 -38.20 2.63
CA LYS A 131 -0.96 -38.96 1.57
C LYS A 131 0.02 -38.07 0.79
N LYS A 132 1.21 -38.60 0.49
CA LYS A 132 2.06 -38.17 -0.62
C LYS A 132 1.90 -39.16 -1.79
N ALA A 133 2.28 -38.68 -2.99
CA ALA A 133 2.70 -39.45 -4.17
C ALA A 133 1.57 -39.81 -5.17
N LYS A 134 1.80 -39.88 -6.50
CA LYS A 134 3.05 -39.91 -7.29
C LYS A 134 2.74 -39.83 -8.81
N THR A 135 3.79 -39.54 -9.59
CA THR A 135 4.16 -40.08 -10.94
C THR A 135 3.34 -39.66 -12.17
N THR A 136 3.87 -39.48 -13.40
CA THR A 136 5.19 -39.70 -14.06
C THR A 136 5.13 -39.07 -15.46
N LYS A 137 6.19 -38.39 -15.94
CA LYS A 137 7.17 -38.89 -16.95
C LYS A 137 6.58 -39.55 -18.21
N LYS A 138 6.62 -38.82 -19.33
CA LYS A 138 6.58 -39.28 -20.73
C LYS A 138 7.70 -38.45 -21.39
N GLY A 139 8.86 -38.97 -21.77
CA GLY A 139 9.13 -40.16 -22.57
C GLY A 139 9.69 -39.64 -23.91
N GLU A 140 10.94 -39.17 -23.92
CA GLU A 140 11.73 -38.94 -25.14
C GLU A 140 12.39 -40.27 -25.54
N SER A 141 12.20 -40.65 -26.80
CA SER A 141 12.82 -41.79 -27.45
C SER A 141 13.77 -41.29 -28.53
N GLU A 142 15.04 -41.68 -28.36
CA GLU A 142 16.03 -42.08 -29.39
C GLU A 142 16.36 -41.14 -30.55
N SER A 143 17.59 -40.61 -30.54
CA SER A 143 18.68 -40.89 -31.51
C SER A 143 20.00 -40.31 -31.01
#